data_AF-A0AA95SW97-F1
#
_entry.id   AF-A0AA95SW97-F1
#
_cell.length_a   1.000
_cell.length_b   1.000
_cell.length_c   1.000
_cell.angle_alpha   90.00
_cell.angle_beta   90.00
_cell.angle_gamma   90.00
#
_symmetry.space_group_name_H-M   'P 1'
#
loop_
_entity.id
_entity.type
_entity.pdbx_description
1 polymer ?
#
loop_
_entity_poly.entity_id
_entity_poly.type
_entity_poly.pdbx_seq_one_letter_code
_entity_poly.pdbx_strand_id
1 'polypeptide(L)'
;MKTRDVVIYNGERFQVPQCIQRIDHRATHGWQLRYGGTKLYSDGRYGASAAEALAQATKELAKRMSKLPAPTRLKPEPSRSKSSELPVGISGPIVRERRPNRRDCSFTVLLPRFGEAPRRRSVYIAAESTYTIERYQEALEKAIALRQEAEELYRKAATKAKRSEGRALSAQLRGA
;
A
#
# COMPACT_ATOMS: atom_id res chain seq x y z
N MET A 1 13.69 -6.52 -2.98
CA MET A 1 13.45 -5.73 -1.75
C MET A 1 14.60 -4.76 -1.57
N LYS A 2 14.32 -3.51 -1.20
CA LYS A 2 15.38 -2.53 -0.90
C LYS A 2 16.04 -2.89 0.44
N THR A 3 17.37 -2.94 0.44
CA THR A 3 18.22 -3.04 1.62
C THR A 3 18.95 -1.71 1.83
N ARG A 4 19.48 -1.51 3.03
CA ARG A 4 20.31 -0.36 3.41
C ARG A 4 21.49 -0.83 4.24
N ASP A 5 22.61 -0.16 4.14
CA ASP A 5 23.73 -0.38 5.03
C ASP A 5 23.50 0.37 6.35
N VAL A 6 23.71 -0.32 7.47
CA VAL A 6 23.61 0.23 8.82
C VAL A 6 24.89 -0.10 9.56
N VAL A 7 25.54 0.93 10.10
CA VAL A 7 26.68 0.78 11.00
C VAL A 7 26.18 0.92 12.43
N ILE A 8 26.48 -0.05 13.29
CA ILE A 8 26.09 -0.01 14.71
C ILE A 8 27.22 0.59 15.57
N TYR A 9 26.97 0.80 16.86
CA TYR A 9 27.89 1.52 17.77
C TYR A 9 29.30 0.93 17.87
N ASN A 10 29.48 -0.37 17.60
CA ASN A 10 30.78 -1.04 17.63
C ASN A 10 31.52 -1.02 16.27
N GLY A 11 30.99 -0.33 15.26
CA GLY A 11 31.57 -0.20 13.92
C GLY A 11 31.19 -1.31 12.94
N GLU A 12 30.49 -2.36 13.38
CA GLU A 12 30.01 -3.43 12.49
C GLU A 12 28.97 -2.91 11.50
N ARG A 13 29.03 -3.45 10.27
CA ARG A 13 28.17 -3.06 9.16
C ARG A 13 27.21 -4.17 8.81
N PHE A 14 25.94 -3.82 8.64
CA PHE A 14 24.87 -4.74 8.30
C PHE A 14 24.08 -4.29 7.09
N GLN A 15 23.77 -5.21 6.19
CA GLN A 15 22.75 -5.00 5.17
C GLN A 15 21.36 -5.33 5.72
N VAL A 16 20.54 -4.30 5.88
CA VAL A 16 19.27 -4.39 6.60
C VAL A 16 18.11 -4.19 5.63
N PRO A 17 17.13 -5.11 5.57
CA PRO A 17 15.86 -4.90 4.87
C PRO A 17 15.15 -3.62 5.28
N GLN A 18 14.49 -2.93 4.33
CA GLN A 18 13.74 -1.69 4.62
C GLN A 18 12.69 -1.83 5.75
N CYS A 19 12.12 -3.03 5.95
CA CYS A 19 11.14 -3.30 7.00
C CYS A 19 11.75 -3.61 8.38
N ILE A 20 13.08 -3.54 8.52
CA ILE A 20 13.79 -3.73 9.78
C ILE A 20 14.56 -2.45 10.09
N GLN A 21 14.52 -2.03 11.35
CA GLN A 21 15.22 -0.84 11.83
C GLN A 21 16.05 -1.16 13.06
N ARG A 22 17.29 -0.67 13.09
CA ARG A 22 18.13 -0.70 14.28
C ARG A 22 17.53 0.20 15.37
N ILE A 23 17.44 -0.32 16.58
CA ILE A 23 17.17 0.44 17.80
C ILE A 23 18.42 0.32 18.65
N ASP A 24 19.07 1.46 18.87
CA ASP A 24 20.16 1.62 19.81
C ASP A 24 19.79 2.76 20.76
N HIS A 25 19.28 2.40 21.92
CA HIS A 25 19.02 3.31 23.02
C HIS A 25 19.69 2.77 24.29
N ARG A 26 19.91 3.63 25.29
CA ARG A 26 20.75 3.36 26.49
C ARG A 26 20.58 1.99 27.16
N ALA A 27 19.40 1.39 27.10
CA ALA A 27 19.09 0.09 27.72
C ALA A 27 18.46 -0.92 26.73
N THR A 28 18.44 -0.61 25.43
CA THR A 28 17.77 -1.45 24.44
C THR A 28 18.52 -1.40 23.12
N HIS A 29 19.12 -2.55 22.79
CA HIS A 29 19.87 -2.78 21.56
C HIS A 29 19.20 -3.93 20.81
N GLY A 30 18.85 -3.69 19.55
CA GLY A 30 18.19 -4.71 18.75
C GLY A 30 17.64 -4.23 17.41
N TRP A 31 16.97 -5.16 16.74
CA TRP A 31 16.34 -4.94 15.45
C TRP A 31 14.82 -4.94 15.59
N GLN A 32 14.20 -3.83 15.25
CA GLN A 32 12.75 -3.71 15.21
C GLN A 32 12.23 -4.04 13.82
N LEU A 33 11.52 -5.16 13.71
CA LEU A 33 10.73 -5.54 12.55
C LEU A 33 9.44 -4.70 12.51
N ARG A 34 9.13 -4.12 11.34
CA ARG A 34 7.99 -3.25 11.07
C ARG A 34 7.20 -3.74 9.86
N TYR A 35 6.63 -4.94 9.96
CA TYR A 35 5.76 -5.51 8.92
C TYR A 35 4.61 -6.26 9.58
N GLY A 36 3.37 -5.81 9.35
CA GLY A 36 2.20 -6.36 10.03
C GLY A 36 2.23 -6.15 11.54
N GLY A 37 2.63 -4.95 11.98
CA GLY A 37 2.91 -4.62 13.38
C GLY A 37 4.41 -4.58 13.68
N THR A 38 4.74 -4.18 14.90
CA THR A 38 6.13 -4.05 15.38
C THR A 38 6.54 -5.25 16.24
N LYS A 39 7.80 -5.68 16.12
CA LYS A 39 8.40 -6.67 17.02
C LYS A 39 9.89 -6.40 17.16
N LEU A 40 10.39 -6.38 18.39
CA LEU A 40 11.80 -6.16 18.68
C LEU A 40 12.53 -7.51 18.82
N TYR A 41 13.69 -7.60 18.18
CA TYR A 41 14.67 -8.68 18.32
C TYR A 41 15.90 -8.08 18.98
N SER A 42 15.97 -8.15 20.32
CA SER A 42 17.12 -7.64 21.07
C SER A 42 18.35 -8.53 20.93
N ASP A 43 19.52 -7.90 20.92
CA ASP A 43 20.81 -8.55 20.62
C ASP A 43 21.19 -9.64 21.61
N GLY A 44 20.75 -9.55 22.87
CA GLY A 44 21.07 -10.53 23.92
C GLY A 44 19.98 -11.58 24.20
N ARG A 45 18.71 -11.34 23.81
CA ARG A 45 17.61 -12.31 24.03
C ARG A 45 17.34 -13.16 22.79
N TYR A 46 17.53 -12.58 21.61
CA TYR A 46 17.23 -13.21 20.33
C TYR A 46 18.52 -13.55 19.55
N GLY A 47 19.63 -13.64 20.27
CA GLY A 47 20.96 -13.98 19.78
C GLY A 47 22.01 -13.72 20.86
N ALA A 48 23.26 -14.08 20.58
CA ALA A 48 24.45 -13.61 21.30
C ALA A 48 25.03 -12.33 20.67
N SER A 49 24.56 -11.94 19.47
CA SER A 49 25.07 -10.81 18.71
C SER A 49 23.98 -10.09 17.91
N ALA A 50 24.30 -8.86 17.46
CA ALA A 50 23.45 -8.10 16.55
C ALA A 50 23.22 -8.84 15.21
N ALA A 51 24.19 -9.62 14.74
CA ALA A 51 24.06 -10.42 13.52
C ALA A 51 22.98 -11.50 13.65
N GLU A 52 22.99 -12.25 14.76
CA GLU A 52 22.00 -13.31 15.01
C GLU A 52 20.59 -12.74 15.20
N ALA A 53 20.47 -11.66 15.95
CA ALA A 53 19.18 -10.97 16.13
C ALA A 53 18.64 -10.45 14.79
N LEU A 54 19.50 -9.96 13.90
CA LEU A 54 19.11 -9.54 12.55
C LEU A 54 18.66 -10.74 11.70
N ALA A 55 19.36 -11.86 11.76
CA ALA A 55 18.98 -13.08 11.04
C ALA A 55 17.59 -13.58 11.48
N GLN A 56 17.30 -13.58 12.80
CA GLN A 56 15.98 -13.94 13.32
C GLN A 56 14.89 -12.96 12.89
N ALA A 57 15.16 -11.65 12.93
CA ALA A 57 14.23 -10.63 12.46
C ALA A 57 13.94 -10.78 10.95
N THR A 58 14.96 -11.13 10.17
CA THR A 58 14.87 -11.34 8.71
C THR A 58 14.09 -12.61 8.38
N LYS A 59 14.29 -13.70 9.13
CA LYS A 59 13.50 -14.93 9.02
C LYS A 59 12.02 -14.70 9.34
N GLU A 60 11.73 -13.96 10.41
CA GLU A 60 10.35 -13.58 10.72
C GLU A 60 9.76 -12.66 9.66
N LEU A 61 10.52 -11.69 9.13
CA LEU A 61 10.07 -10.83 8.03
C LEU A 61 9.62 -11.68 6.84
N ALA A 62 10.44 -12.65 6.40
CA ALA A 62 10.10 -13.54 5.31
C ALA A 62 8.82 -14.35 5.60
N LYS A 63 8.68 -14.86 6.83
CA LYS A 63 7.48 -15.57 7.30
C LYS A 63 6.24 -14.68 7.30
N ARG A 64 6.36 -13.41 7.67
CA ARG A 64 5.22 -12.48 7.64
C ARG A 64 4.87 -12.09 6.23
N MET A 65 5.84 -11.90 5.34
CA MET A 65 5.60 -11.59 3.92
C MET A 65 4.91 -12.74 3.18
N SER A 66 5.09 -13.99 3.61
CA SER A 66 4.37 -15.12 3.02
C SER A 66 2.91 -15.19 3.47
N LYS A 67 2.62 -14.82 4.73
CA LYS A 67 1.27 -14.93 5.32
C LYS A 67 0.41 -13.68 5.17
N LEU A 68 0.95 -12.52 5.50
CA LEU A 68 0.20 -11.27 5.60
C LEU A 68 0.09 -10.57 4.25
N PRO A 69 -1.01 -9.82 3.99
CA PRO A 69 -1.12 -8.98 2.81
C PRO A 69 -0.04 -7.89 2.82
N ALA A 70 0.30 -7.38 1.64
CA ALA A 70 1.19 -6.24 1.54
C ALA A 70 0.57 -5.01 2.21
N PRO A 71 1.31 -4.23 3.01
CA PRO A 71 0.85 -2.93 3.45
C PRO A 71 0.67 -2.04 2.21
N THR A 72 -0.48 -1.39 2.09
CA THR A 72 -0.79 -0.50 0.96
C THR A 72 -0.91 0.94 1.42
N ARG A 73 -0.72 1.89 0.49
CA ARG A 73 -0.95 3.32 0.71
C ARG A 73 -2.34 3.77 0.29
N LEU A 74 -3.24 2.82 -0.02
CA LEU A 74 -4.61 3.14 -0.36
C LEU A 74 -5.31 3.67 0.90
N LYS A 75 -6.02 4.78 0.77
CA LYS A 75 -6.82 5.34 1.86
C LYS A 75 -8.13 4.55 1.96
N PRO A 76 -8.50 4.03 3.14
CA PRO A 76 -9.77 3.33 3.33
C PRO A 76 -10.95 4.32 3.35
N GLU A 77 -10.71 5.54 3.82
CA GLU A 77 -11.76 6.54 4.07
C GLU A 77 -11.48 7.85 3.33
N PRO A 78 -12.55 8.61 3.00
CA PRO A 78 -12.41 9.96 2.46
C PRO A 78 -11.56 10.85 3.37
N SER A 79 -10.84 11.80 2.79
CA SER A 79 -10.14 12.80 3.58
C SER A 79 -11.13 13.72 4.29
N ARG A 80 -10.79 14.18 5.49
CA ARG A 80 -11.60 15.17 6.25
C ARG A 80 -11.92 16.44 5.47
N SER A 81 -11.04 16.84 4.55
CA SER A 81 -11.22 18.03 3.69
C SER A 81 -12.10 17.77 2.46
N LYS A 82 -12.64 16.56 2.29
CA LYS A 82 -13.53 16.26 1.17
C LYS A 82 -14.94 16.76 1.53
N SER A 83 -15.43 17.74 0.78
CA SER A 83 -16.74 18.36 0.99
C SER A 83 -17.91 17.57 0.44
N SER A 84 -17.67 16.59 -0.45
CA SER A 84 -18.71 15.73 -1.01
C SER A 84 -18.82 14.41 -0.23
N GLU A 85 -20.03 13.89 -0.08
CA GLU A 85 -20.32 12.55 0.50
C GLU A 85 -19.87 11.37 -0.39
N LEU A 86 -19.24 11.65 -1.54
CA LEU A 86 -18.77 10.62 -2.45
C LEU A 86 -17.62 9.78 -1.87
N PRO A 87 -17.57 8.46 -2.18
CA PRO A 87 -16.50 7.57 -1.74
C PRO A 87 -15.08 7.99 -2.19
N VAL A 88 -14.07 7.40 -1.55
CA VAL A 88 -12.65 7.66 -1.88
C VAL A 88 -12.38 7.46 -3.37
N GLY A 89 -11.66 8.40 -3.97
CA GLY A 89 -11.24 8.30 -5.37
C GLY A 89 -12.36 8.56 -6.38
N ILE A 90 -13.58 8.88 -5.96
CA ILE A 90 -14.68 9.32 -6.84
C ILE A 90 -14.92 10.82 -6.64
N SER A 91 -15.13 11.55 -7.73
CA SER A 91 -15.39 13.00 -7.73
C SER A 91 -16.46 13.36 -8.74
N GLY A 92 -17.21 14.42 -8.46
CA GLY A 92 -18.30 14.92 -9.30
C GLY A 92 -19.60 15.05 -8.50
N PRO A 93 -20.76 15.05 -9.19
CA PRO A 93 -20.91 15.02 -10.65
C PRO A 93 -20.23 16.22 -11.32
N ILE A 94 -19.46 15.98 -12.39
CA ILE A 94 -18.80 17.03 -13.15
C ILE A 94 -19.61 17.29 -14.41
N VAL A 95 -20.13 18.50 -14.54
CA VAL A 95 -20.80 18.98 -15.75
C VAL A 95 -19.75 19.48 -16.72
N ARG A 96 -19.82 19.04 -17.98
CA ARG A 96 -18.96 19.47 -19.07
C ARG A 96 -19.81 19.79 -20.28
N GLU A 97 -19.32 20.70 -21.12
CA GLU A 97 -19.91 20.97 -22.43
C GLU A 97 -18.99 20.34 -23.48
N ARG A 98 -19.38 19.17 -24.00
CA ARG A 98 -18.61 18.47 -25.05
C ARG A 98 -18.99 18.89 -26.47
N ARG A 99 -20.19 19.46 -26.63
CA ARG A 99 -20.71 19.99 -27.90
C ARG A 99 -21.46 21.29 -27.58
N PRO A 100 -21.52 22.23 -28.53
CA PRO A 100 -22.27 23.48 -28.34
C PRO A 100 -23.70 23.18 -27.87
N ASN A 101 -24.11 23.84 -26.78
CA ASN A 101 -25.45 23.73 -26.19
C ASN A 101 -25.82 22.32 -25.71
N ARG A 102 -24.82 21.46 -25.41
CA ARG A 102 -25.07 20.13 -24.83
C ARG A 102 -24.11 19.85 -23.68
N ARG A 103 -24.65 19.93 -22.47
CA ARG A 103 -23.95 19.60 -21.23
C ARG A 103 -24.16 18.14 -20.84
N ASP A 104 -23.06 17.44 -20.57
CA ASP A 104 -23.04 16.10 -20.00
C ASP A 104 -22.50 16.09 -18.58
N CYS A 105 -23.04 15.20 -17.77
CA CYS A 105 -22.68 15.03 -16.38
C CYS A 105 -22.02 13.66 -16.18
N SER A 106 -20.90 13.62 -15.47
CA SER A 106 -20.15 12.39 -15.23
C SER A 106 -19.42 12.39 -13.89
N PHE A 107 -19.23 11.21 -13.31
CA PHE A 107 -18.25 11.01 -12.26
C PHE A 107 -16.85 10.84 -12.84
N THR A 108 -15.85 11.29 -12.11
CA THR A 108 -14.45 10.93 -12.33
C THR A 108 -14.01 9.95 -11.26
N VAL A 109 -13.49 8.80 -11.68
CA VAL A 109 -13.00 7.72 -10.84
C VAL A 109 -11.50 7.62 -11.00
N LEU A 110 -10.76 7.76 -9.91
CA LEU A 110 -9.34 7.47 -9.85
C LEU A 110 -9.17 5.96 -9.64
N LEU A 111 -8.41 5.29 -10.50
CA LEU A 111 -8.16 3.85 -10.45
C LEU A 111 -6.70 3.63 -10.05
N PRO A 112 -6.42 3.02 -8.88
CA PRO A 112 -5.06 2.78 -8.44
C PRO A 112 -4.43 1.65 -9.27
N ARG A 113 -3.15 1.79 -9.59
CA ARG A 113 -2.37 0.76 -10.30
C ARG A 113 -1.06 0.52 -9.56
N PHE A 114 -0.73 -0.74 -9.31
CA PHE A 114 0.46 -1.08 -8.55
C PHE A 114 1.71 -0.90 -9.41
N GLY A 115 2.67 -0.11 -8.95
CA GLY A 115 3.90 0.19 -9.70
C GLY A 115 3.75 1.25 -10.80
N GLU A 116 2.54 1.73 -11.06
CA GLU A 116 2.23 2.69 -12.11
C GLU A 116 1.49 3.92 -11.57
N ALA A 117 1.45 4.99 -12.37
CA ALA A 117 0.60 6.13 -12.06
C ALA A 117 -0.89 5.72 -12.02
N PRO A 118 -1.71 6.24 -11.10
CA PRO A 118 -3.14 5.95 -11.08
C PRO A 118 -3.81 6.50 -12.35
N ARG A 119 -4.81 5.79 -12.85
CA ARG A 119 -5.55 6.16 -14.07
C ARG A 119 -6.84 6.87 -13.70
N ARG A 120 -7.25 7.90 -14.44
CA ARG A 120 -8.59 8.50 -14.29
C ARG A 120 -9.54 7.90 -15.33
N ARG A 121 -10.77 7.59 -14.93
CA ARG A 121 -11.85 7.12 -15.81
C ARG A 121 -13.10 7.95 -15.55
N SER A 122 -13.85 8.29 -16.59
CA SER A 122 -15.14 8.95 -16.46
C SER A 122 -16.26 7.93 -16.51
N VAL A 123 -17.25 8.07 -15.64
CA VAL A 123 -18.50 7.31 -15.65
C VAL A 123 -19.62 8.29 -15.97
N TYR A 124 -20.23 8.12 -17.14
CA TYR A 124 -21.31 8.99 -17.60
C TYR A 124 -22.57 8.77 -16.78
N ILE A 125 -23.26 9.86 -16.44
CA ILE A 125 -24.54 9.84 -15.73
C ILE A 125 -25.65 10.12 -16.74
N ALA A 126 -25.67 11.33 -17.30
CA ALA A 126 -26.71 11.80 -18.20
C ALA A 126 -26.31 13.11 -18.89
N ALA A 127 -27.04 13.49 -19.92
CA ALA A 127 -27.07 14.87 -20.39
C ALA A 127 -28.04 15.67 -19.51
N GLU A 128 -27.92 17.00 -19.51
CA GLU A 128 -28.74 17.91 -18.71
C GLU A 128 -30.25 17.61 -18.79
N SER A 129 -30.79 17.37 -19.99
CA SER A 129 -32.21 17.06 -20.21
C SER A 129 -32.67 15.65 -19.78
N THR A 130 -31.73 14.78 -19.44
CA THR A 130 -31.99 13.36 -19.14
C THR A 130 -31.51 12.97 -17.75
N TYR A 131 -31.10 13.93 -16.93
CA TYR A 131 -30.59 13.68 -15.60
C TYR A 131 -31.72 13.30 -14.65
N THR A 132 -31.59 12.14 -14.02
CA THR A 132 -32.52 11.68 -12.98
C THR A 132 -31.74 11.12 -11.79
N ILE A 133 -32.41 10.97 -10.65
CA ILE A 133 -31.80 10.42 -9.42
C ILE A 133 -31.38 8.96 -9.66
N GLU A 134 -32.19 8.19 -10.39
CA GLU A 134 -31.92 6.80 -10.71
C GLU A 134 -30.64 6.66 -11.55
N ARG A 135 -30.47 7.52 -12.57
CA ARG A 135 -29.24 7.53 -13.38
C ARG A 135 -28.02 7.94 -12.58
N TYR A 136 -28.18 8.88 -11.64
CA TYR A 136 -27.11 9.25 -10.71
C TYR A 136 -26.69 8.07 -9.85
N GLN A 137 -27.66 7.35 -9.25
CA GLN A 137 -27.39 6.19 -8.39
C GLN A 137 -26.75 5.05 -9.18
N GLU A 138 -27.29 4.70 -10.34
CA GLU A 138 -26.74 3.66 -11.21
C GLU A 138 -25.29 3.98 -11.64
N ALA A 139 -25.02 5.24 -11.99
CA ALA A 139 -23.68 5.68 -12.32
C ALA A 139 -22.73 5.68 -11.11
N LEU A 140 -23.24 5.99 -9.91
CA LEU A 140 -22.46 5.97 -8.68
C LEU A 140 -22.08 4.54 -8.30
N GLU A 141 -23.02 3.60 -8.38
CA GLU A 141 -22.77 2.17 -8.17
C GLU A 141 -21.70 1.64 -9.13
N LYS A 142 -21.82 1.97 -10.43
CA LYS A 142 -20.80 1.64 -11.43
C LYS A 142 -19.43 2.24 -11.09
N ALA A 143 -19.40 3.50 -10.64
CA ALA A 143 -18.16 4.16 -10.26
C ALA A 143 -17.50 3.50 -9.02
N ILE A 144 -18.30 3.09 -8.04
CA ILE A 144 -17.85 2.37 -6.84
C ILE A 144 -17.28 1.00 -7.23
N ALA A 145 -18.02 0.22 -8.02
CA ALA A 145 -17.60 -1.10 -8.46
C ALA A 145 -16.27 -1.04 -9.22
N LEU A 146 -16.13 -0.09 -10.16
CA LEU A 146 -14.88 0.13 -10.91
C LEU A 146 -13.70 0.45 -9.99
N ARG A 147 -13.92 1.26 -8.95
CA ARG A 147 -12.88 1.60 -7.98
C ARG A 147 -12.50 0.39 -7.13
N GLN A 148 -13.49 -0.35 -6.63
CA GLN A 148 -13.29 -1.53 -5.79
C GLN A 148 -12.49 -2.62 -6.52
N GLU A 149 -12.87 -2.93 -7.76
CA GLU A 149 -12.15 -3.89 -8.60
C GLU A 149 -10.67 -3.48 -8.77
N ALA A 150 -10.41 -2.21 -9.07
CA ALA A 150 -9.05 -1.71 -9.23
C ALA A 150 -8.25 -1.74 -7.91
N GLU A 151 -8.88 -1.49 -6.76
CA GLU A 151 -8.25 -1.64 -5.45
C GLU A 151 -7.89 -3.09 -5.12
N GLU A 152 -8.77 -4.04 -5.42
CA GLU A 152 -8.49 -5.46 -5.24
C GLU A 152 -7.32 -5.92 -6.09
N LEU A 153 -7.32 -5.56 -7.38
CA LEU A 153 -6.22 -5.86 -8.29
C LEU A 153 -4.91 -5.25 -7.78
N TYR A 154 -4.94 -4.01 -7.31
CA TYR A 154 -3.79 -3.36 -6.68
C TYR A 154 -3.28 -4.15 -5.47
N ARG A 155 -4.16 -4.52 -4.52
CA ARG A 155 -3.81 -5.24 -3.29
C ARG A 155 -3.25 -6.63 -3.62
N LYS A 156 -3.84 -7.34 -4.59
CA LYS A 156 -3.36 -8.64 -5.09
C LYS A 156 -1.97 -8.52 -5.70
N ALA A 157 -1.75 -7.54 -6.59
CA ALA A 157 -0.45 -7.29 -7.22
C ALA A 157 0.62 -6.90 -6.20
N ALA A 158 0.31 -5.99 -5.28
CA ALA A 158 1.21 -5.58 -4.21
C ALA A 158 1.62 -6.76 -3.32
N THR A 159 0.65 -7.61 -2.95
CA THR A 159 0.91 -8.82 -2.15
C THR A 159 1.75 -9.83 -2.91
N LYS A 160 1.49 -10.04 -4.21
CA LYS A 160 2.30 -10.92 -5.06
C LYS A 160 3.75 -10.45 -5.12
N ALA A 161 3.98 -9.15 -5.29
CA ALA A 161 5.32 -8.56 -5.30
C ALA A 161 6.02 -8.67 -3.94
N LYS A 162 5.32 -8.45 -2.82
CA LYS A 162 5.90 -8.66 -1.49
C LYS A 162 6.22 -10.13 -1.22
N ARG A 163 5.40 -11.05 -1.70
CA ARG A 163 5.69 -12.49 -1.57
C ARG A 163 6.92 -12.91 -2.38
N SER A 164 7.12 -12.38 -3.58
CA SER A 164 8.35 -12.67 -4.34
C SER A 164 9.59 -12.14 -3.63
N GLU A 165 9.52 -10.94 -3.07
CA GLU A 165 10.59 -10.40 -2.21
C GLU A 165 10.87 -11.29 -1.00
N GLY A 166 9.84 -11.80 -0.32
CA GLY A 166 10.01 -12.68 0.84
C GLY A 166 10.62 -14.04 0.48
N ARG A 167 10.32 -14.57 -0.71
CA ARG A 167 10.97 -15.78 -1.24
C ARG A 167 12.45 -15.55 -1.55
N ALA A 168 12.78 -14.42 -2.18
CA ALA A 168 14.17 -14.04 -2.43
C ALA A 168 14.96 -13.91 -1.13
N LEU A 169 14.37 -13.27 -0.10
CA LEU A 169 14.98 -13.15 1.22
C LEU A 169 15.19 -14.52 1.88
N SER A 170 14.19 -15.40 1.80
CA SER A 170 14.30 -16.78 2.29
C SER A 170 15.36 -17.62 1.56
N ALA A 171 15.66 -17.30 0.30
CA ALA A 171 16.69 -17.98 -0.48
C ALA A 171 18.08 -17.48 -0.09
N GLN A 172 18.25 -16.16 0.08
CA GLN A 172 19.48 -15.56 0.58
C GLN A 172 19.86 -16.11 1.97
N LEU A 173 18.89 -16.24 2.87
CA LEU A 173 19.10 -16.84 4.20
C LEU A 173 19.45 -18.34 4.20
N ARG A 174 19.20 -19.06 3.10
CA ARG A 174 19.51 -20.50 2.97
C ARG A 174 20.83 -20.76 2.27
N GLY A 175 21.35 -19.77 1.55
CA GLY A 175 22.65 -19.84 0.88
C GLY A 175 23.77 -19.10 1.62
N ALA A 176 23.48 -18.49 2.76
CA ALA A 176 24.43 -17.90 3.71
C ALA A 176 24.57 -18.82 4.91
#